data_AF-A0A2H9M7C6-F1
#
_entry.id   AF-A0A2H9M7C6-F1
#
_cell.length_a   1.000
_cell.length_b   1.000
_cell.length_c   1.000
_cell.angle_alpha   90.00
_cell.angle_beta   90.00
_cell.angle_gamma   90.00
#
_symmetry.space_group_name_H-M   'P 1'
#
loop_
_entity.id
_entity.type
_entity.pdbx_description
1 polymer ?
#
loop_
_entity_poly.entity_id
_entity_poly.type
_entity_poly.pdbx_seq_one_letter_code
_entity_poly.pdbx_strand_id
1 'polypeptide(L)'
;MADPIALTKYLDKSAPLIQKSSKQGLLFYVNLILPLIFSIIFNNVWFFVLFGISSLASTFLVRDKNLSFQQSEFINLLSNVVECGFYAIGLIFHLEFYALAIGLSLSFGIRVFFLRTLGNSIGRALVKSSIRLFIIVAIFFLFYSHPSDTNLGRKIIAMSFLFSLLVIFVIYSISEPFKVFAKVDLFELLVAFFTDWFTGSTKSEKSLLKLSKDGKAMVHVLSFDTWKDQKKGQHKATFLVPYVHPGPVGNIGSSNMPKIFHDNIENSLTFHGPCTHDLDIVKNEDVMKLVGDIKSASLEQVGEKAKAVIGDRICLLNIGGKTLAFADGNGDIDIGVGLASSDIFVDMHSSSIDSDFSVMYASSLQSLNLIEEATSLKTKLAKIEQEYIILGTSQGIVGGCDIRVAYLDVGKKMVFILFDSNNLDGRQLLQSLEKTFKCKIIACSTDNHQRNNGKYMFEVLPEHIYEISRLIKEAKAGAEYVTASYGKVERITKLLGGDGYELLPNTAIAAGFLKFVLPFVITIALIFMVLAIMLWSS
;
A
#
# COMPACT_ATOMS: atom_id res chain seq x y z
N MET A 1 21.21 29.49 -41.61
CA MET A 1 20.98 28.15 -41.03
C MET A 1 20.92 28.31 -39.53
N ALA A 2 19.75 28.13 -38.93
CA ALA A 2 19.55 28.31 -37.49
C ALA A 2 20.10 27.09 -36.73
N ASP A 3 20.80 27.35 -35.63
CA ASP A 3 21.44 26.35 -34.77
C ASP A 3 20.40 25.37 -34.18
N PRO A 4 20.45 24.06 -34.51
CA PRO A 4 19.51 23.05 -34.01
C PRO A 4 19.51 22.89 -32.48
N ILE A 5 20.58 23.33 -31.81
CA ILE A 5 20.75 23.21 -30.35
C ILE A 5 19.98 24.32 -29.61
N ALA A 6 19.76 25.47 -30.27
CA ALA A 6 18.99 26.57 -29.69
C ALA A 6 17.48 26.29 -29.67
N LEU A 7 16.97 25.54 -30.66
CA LEU A 7 15.54 25.19 -30.76
C LEU A 7 15.12 24.12 -29.73
N THR A 8 15.99 23.15 -29.47
CA THR A 8 15.76 22.08 -28.48
C THR A 8 15.71 22.61 -27.05
N LYS A 9 16.53 23.63 -26.72
CA LYS A 9 16.53 24.28 -25.39
C LYS A 9 15.25 25.08 -25.09
N TYR A 10 14.53 25.54 -26.13
CA TYR A 10 13.23 26.22 -26.00
C TYR A 10 12.05 25.24 -25.93
N LEU A 11 12.14 24.10 -26.63
CA LEU A 11 11.13 23.04 -26.60
C LEU A 11 11.11 22.30 -25.25
N ASP A 12 12.27 22.10 -24.63
CA ASP A 12 12.39 21.38 -23.35
C ASP A 12 11.88 22.20 -22.15
N LYS A 13 11.95 23.54 -22.22
CA LYS A 13 11.34 24.44 -21.22
C LYS A 13 9.83 24.63 -21.40
N SER A 14 9.30 24.39 -22.60
CA SER A 14 7.88 24.57 -22.92
C SER A 14 7.07 23.28 -22.81
N ALA A 15 7.68 22.09 -22.92
CA ALA A 15 7.02 20.79 -22.73
C ALA A 15 6.29 20.65 -21.38
N PRO A 16 6.88 20.96 -20.20
CA PRO A 16 6.14 20.89 -18.93
C PRO A 16 5.08 21.97 -18.80
N LEU A 17 5.20 23.11 -19.49
CA LEU A 17 4.17 24.17 -19.51
C LEU A 17 2.97 23.80 -20.39
N ILE A 18 3.20 23.13 -21.52
CA ILE A 18 2.17 22.64 -22.45
C ILE A 18 1.46 21.40 -21.88
N GLN A 19 2.17 20.52 -21.16
CA GLN A 19 1.55 19.38 -20.49
C GLN A 19 0.75 19.80 -19.23
N LYS A 20 1.16 20.87 -18.53
CA LYS A 20 0.35 21.50 -17.47
C LYS A 20 -0.88 22.21 -18.03
N SER A 21 -0.75 22.93 -19.14
CA SER A 21 -1.87 23.68 -19.74
C SER A 21 -2.91 22.76 -20.39
N SER A 22 -2.49 21.65 -21.01
CA SER A 22 -3.40 20.67 -21.63
C SER A 22 -4.29 19.93 -20.61
N LYS A 23 -3.73 19.53 -19.46
CA LYS A 23 -4.53 18.94 -18.36
C LYS A 23 -5.47 19.96 -17.69
N GLN A 24 -5.07 21.23 -17.60
CA GLN A 24 -5.91 22.31 -17.05
C GLN A 24 -7.11 22.61 -17.94
N GLY A 25 -6.90 22.68 -19.26
CA GLY A 25 -7.97 22.85 -20.23
C GLY A 25 -8.94 21.67 -20.20
N LEU A 26 -8.43 20.43 -20.17
CA LEU A 26 -9.27 19.23 -20.24
C LEU A 26 -10.30 19.17 -19.11
N LEU A 27 -9.89 19.35 -17.86
CA LEU A 27 -10.80 19.27 -16.71
C LEU A 27 -11.87 20.36 -16.76
N PHE A 28 -11.48 21.57 -17.15
CA PHE A 28 -12.37 22.70 -17.35
C PHE A 28 -13.42 22.43 -18.44
N TYR A 29 -13.01 21.87 -19.58
CA TYR A 29 -13.94 21.48 -20.64
C TYR A 29 -14.90 20.39 -20.18
N VAL A 30 -14.40 19.34 -19.52
CA VAL A 30 -15.24 18.24 -19.02
C VAL A 30 -16.30 18.76 -18.03
N ASN A 31 -15.93 19.70 -17.16
CA ASN A 31 -16.82 20.29 -16.17
C ASN A 31 -17.99 21.08 -16.81
N LEU A 32 -17.80 21.64 -18.02
CA LEU A 32 -18.85 22.32 -18.77
C LEU A 32 -19.62 21.38 -19.72
N ILE A 33 -18.96 20.36 -20.26
CA ILE A 33 -19.56 19.38 -21.18
C ILE A 33 -20.66 18.59 -20.48
N LEU A 34 -20.48 18.19 -19.22
CA LEU A 34 -21.50 17.40 -18.52
C LEU A 34 -22.84 18.14 -18.39
N PRO A 35 -22.90 19.38 -17.84
CA PRO A 35 -24.13 20.19 -17.86
C PRO A 35 -24.70 20.46 -19.26
N LEU A 36 -23.83 20.59 -20.28
CA LEU A 36 -24.26 20.82 -21.66
C LEU A 36 -24.97 19.59 -22.22
N ILE A 37 -24.36 18.40 -22.08
CA ILE A 37 -24.98 17.12 -22.46
C ILE A 37 -26.30 16.94 -21.71
N PHE A 38 -26.32 17.20 -20.41
CA PHE A 38 -27.54 17.12 -19.61
C PHE A 38 -28.66 18.02 -20.17
N SER A 39 -28.33 19.26 -20.54
CA SER A 39 -29.27 20.21 -21.13
C SER A 39 -29.83 19.75 -22.48
N ILE A 40 -29.00 19.10 -23.29
CA ILE A 40 -29.40 18.54 -24.59
C ILE A 40 -30.33 17.34 -24.38
N ILE A 41 -29.97 16.42 -23.48
CA ILE A 41 -30.75 15.20 -23.19
C ILE A 41 -32.17 15.55 -22.72
N PHE A 42 -32.29 16.52 -21.82
CA PHE A 42 -33.58 16.94 -21.27
C PHE A 42 -34.20 18.14 -22.00
N ASN A 43 -33.64 18.53 -23.15
CA ASN A 43 -34.10 19.60 -24.02
C ASN A 43 -34.42 20.92 -23.28
N ASN A 44 -33.54 21.33 -22.35
CA ASN A 44 -33.71 22.54 -21.56
C ASN A 44 -32.37 23.25 -21.34
N VAL A 45 -32.17 24.36 -22.03
CA VAL A 45 -30.94 25.17 -21.97
C VAL A 45 -30.64 25.73 -20.57
N TRP A 46 -31.67 25.88 -19.72
CA TRP A 46 -31.50 26.40 -18.37
C TRP A 46 -30.71 25.48 -17.46
N PHE A 47 -30.63 24.18 -17.75
CA PHE A 47 -29.81 23.27 -16.95
C PHE A 47 -28.31 23.55 -17.10
N PHE A 48 -27.87 24.03 -18.27
CA PHE A 48 -26.49 24.46 -18.49
C PHE A 48 -26.19 25.72 -17.68
N VAL A 49 -27.15 26.64 -17.60
CA VAL A 49 -27.04 27.83 -16.75
C VAL A 49 -27.00 27.42 -15.27
N LEU A 50 -27.90 26.53 -14.85
CA LEU A 50 -28.03 26.10 -13.47
C LEU A 50 -26.78 25.38 -12.97
N PHE A 51 -26.26 24.38 -13.68
CA PHE A 51 -25.13 23.57 -13.24
C PHE A 51 -23.77 24.04 -13.79
N GLY A 52 -23.73 24.44 -15.07
CA GLY A 52 -22.51 24.84 -15.76
C GLY A 52 -22.02 26.24 -15.34
N ILE A 53 -22.86 27.27 -15.43
CA ILE A 53 -22.46 28.65 -15.11
C ILE A 53 -22.18 28.80 -13.62
N SER A 54 -23.00 28.18 -12.77
CA SER A 54 -22.70 28.16 -11.34
C SER A 54 -21.32 27.55 -11.06
N SER A 55 -20.91 26.54 -11.84
CA SER A 55 -19.69 25.75 -11.61
C SER A 55 -18.48 26.58 -11.99
N LEU A 56 -18.57 27.20 -13.17
CA LEU A 56 -17.64 28.19 -13.64
C LEU A 56 -17.45 29.35 -12.64
N ALA A 57 -18.54 29.97 -12.19
CA ALA A 57 -18.50 31.07 -11.24
C ALA A 57 -17.83 30.65 -9.92
N SER A 58 -18.20 29.48 -9.40
CA SER A 58 -17.61 28.96 -8.17
C SER A 58 -16.12 28.69 -8.30
N THR A 59 -15.61 28.21 -9.44
CA THR A 59 -14.17 27.96 -9.62
C THR A 59 -13.35 29.21 -9.36
N PHE A 60 -13.80 30.36 -9.84
CA PHE A 60 -13.05 31.61 -9.70
C PHE A 60 -13.25 32.26 -8.33
N LEU A 61 -14.47 32.25 -7.79
CA LEU A 61 -14.82 32.95 -6.55
C LEU A 61 -14.25 32.28 -5.29
N VAL A 62 -14.09 30.96 -5.33
CA VAL A 62 -13.66 30.15 -4.17
C VAL A 62 -12.13 29.98 -4.12
N ARG A 63 -11.43 30.41 -5.18
CA ARG A 63 -9.99 30.26 -5.33
C ARG A 63 -9.23 31.18 -4.38
N ASP A 64 -8.19 30.63 -3.78
CA ASP A 64 -7.23 31.36 -2.97
C ASP A 64 -5.84 30.70 -3.05
N LYS A 65 -4.89 31.13 -2.20
CA LYS A 65 -3.54 30.56 -2.16
C LYS A 65 -3.53 29.06 -1.77
N ASN A 66 -4.59 28.55 -1.15
CA ASN A 66 -4.68 27.19 -0.63
C ASN A 66 -5.52 26.25 -1.51
N LEU A 67 -6.07 26.75 -2.62
CA LEU A 67 -6.87 25.97 -3.54
C LEU A 67 -6.45 26.28 -4.98
N SER A 68 -5.77 25.32 -5.62
CA SER A 68 -5.38 25.49 -7.02
C SER A 68 -6.60 25.47 -7.93
N PHE A 69 -6.46 26.04 -9.13
CA PHE A 69 -7.52 26.03 -10.14
C PHE A 69 -7.99 24.60 -10.46
N GLN A 70 -7.05 23.66 -10.62
CA GLN A 70 -7.34 22.26 -10.92
C GLN A 70 -8.13 21.58 -9.80
N GLN A 71 -7.76 21.85 -8.54
CA GLN A 71 -8.47 21.31 -7.40
C GLN A 71 -9.89 21.87 -7.30
N SER A 72 -10.07 23.17 -7.57
CA SER A 72 -11.40 23.77 -7.57
C SER A 72 -12.28 23.23 -8.69
N GLU A 73 -11.74 23.09 -9.91
CA GLU A 73 -12.42 22.47 -11.04
C GLU A 73 -12.80 21.01 -10.76
N PHE A 74 -11.91 20.24 -10.14
CA PHE A 74 -12.20 18.84 -9.78
C PHE A 74 -13.36 18.74 -8.78
N ILE A 75 -13.36 19.57 -7.75
CA ILE A 75 -14.44 19.63 -6.76
C ILE A 75 -15.76 20.05 -7.42
N ASN A 76 -15.71 21.00 -8.34
CA ASN A 76 -16.88 21.46 -9.09
C ASN A 76 -17.41 20.42 -10.08
N LEU A 77 -16.53 19.65 -10.73
CA LEU A 77 -16.92 18.52 -11.56
C LEU A 77 -17.65 17.46 -10.74
N LEU A 78 -17.11 17.10 -9.57
CA LEU A 78 -17.76 16.14 -8.68
C LEU A 78 -19.13 16.64 -8.19
N SER A 79 -19.22 17.95 -7.90
CA SER A 79 -20.48 18.61 -7.57
C SER A 79 -21.49 18.46 -8.72
N ASN A 80 -21.08 18.75 -9.96
CA ASN A 80 -21.93 18.64 -11.14
C ASN A 80 -22.38 17.20 -11.41
N VAL A 81 -21.51 16.20 -11.22
CA VAL A 81 -21.88 14.77 -11.37
C VAL A 81 -23.00 14.39 -10.41
N VAL A 82 -22.88 14.79 -9.13
CA VAL A 82 -23.88 14.50 -8.11
C VAL A 82 -25.17 15.28 -8.38
N GLU A 83 -25.08 16.58 -8.59
CA GLU A 83 -26.23 17.46 -8.80
C GLU A 83 -27.03 17.07 -10.05
N CYS A 84 -26.35 16.86 -11.20
CA CYS A 84 -27.02 16.42 -12.43
C CYS A 84 -27.60 15.01 -12.29
N GLY A 85 -26.86 14.08 -11.66
CA GLY A 85 -27.30 12.69 -11.48
C GLY A 85 -28.59 12.59 -10.65
N PHE A 86 -28.62 13.24 -9.49
CA PHE A 86 -29.82 13.28 -8.66
C PHE A 86 -30.96 14.00 -9.37
N TYR A 87 -30.70 15.14 -10.00
CA TYR A 87 -31.75 15.86 -10.73
C TYR A 87 -32.33 15.04 -11.89
N ALA A 88 -31.50 14.26 -12.61
CA ALA A 88 -31.96 13.32 -13.64
C ALA A 88 -32.96 12.30 -13.08
N ILE A 89 -32.61 11.68 -11.94
CA ILE A 89 -33.48 10.72 -11.24
C ILE A 89 -34.79 11.41 -10.86
N GLY A 90 -34.71 12.64 -10.31
CA GLY A 90 -35.88 13.44 -9.99
C GLY A 90 -36.79 13.69 -11.19
N LEU A 91 -36.24 14.05 -12.35
CA LEU A 91 -37.02 14.24 -13.58
C LEU A 91 -37.73 12.95 -14.04
N ILE A 92 -37.09 11.79 -13.90
CA ILE A 92 -37.67 10.49 -14.26
C ILE A 92 -38.86 10.13 -13.36
N PHE A 93 -38.79 10.45 -12.07
CA PHE A 93 -39.81 10.11 -11.08
C PHE A 93 -40.76 11.27 -10.76
N HIS A 94 -40.68 12.40 -11.45
CA HIS A 94 -41.45 13.63 -11.17
C HIS A 94 -41.26 14.16 -9.73
N LEU A 95 -40.03 14.04 -9.22
CA LEU A 95 -39.56 14.50 -7.91
C LEU A 95 -38.36 15.46 -8.07
N GLU A 96 -38.29 16.17 -9.18
CA GLU A 96 -37.11 16.93 -9.62
C GLU A 96 -36.57 17.89 -8.55
N PHE A 97 -37.43 18.57 -7.82
CA PHE A 97 -36.98 19.54 -6.83
C PHE A 97 -36.51 18.91 -5.51
N TYR A 98 -37.12 17.80 -5.08
CA TYR A 98 -36.61 17.02 -3.95
C TYR A 98 -35.23 16.46 -4.29
N ALA A 99 -35.09 15.90 -5.49
CA ALA A 99 -33.84 15.35 -5.95
C ALA A 99 -32.77 16.44 -6.13
N LEU A 100 -33.15 17.63 -6.60
CA LEU A 100 -32.26 18.80 -6.62
C LEU A 100 -31.77 19.15 -5.23
N ALA A 101 -32.67 19.27 -4.26
CA ALA A 101 -32.31 19.60 -2.87
C ALA A 101 -31.35 18.54 -2.27
N ILE A 102 -31.62 17.25 -2.49
CA ILE A 102 -30.73 16.16 -2.07
C ILE A 102 -29.37 16.27 -2.76
N GLY A 103 -29.34 16.48 -4.08
CA GLY A 103 -28.12 16.61 -4.88
C GLY A 103 -27.26 17.79 -4.43
N LEU A 104 -27.85 18.96 -4.23
CA LEU A 104 -27.17 20.17 -3.71
C LEU A 104 -26.55 19.93 -2.34
N SER A 105 -27.26 19.20 -1.48
CA SER A 105 -26.79 18.93 -0.12
C SER A 105 -25.65 17.93 -0.06
N LEU A 106 -25.76 16.85 -0.83
CA LEU A 106 -24.70 15.85 -0.93
C LEU A 106 -23.45 16.48 -1.57
N SER A 107 -23.65 17.30 -2.61
CA SER A 107 -22.60 18.12 -3.21
C SER A 107 -21.93 19.02 -2.17
N PHE A 108 -22.69 19.78 -1.37
CA PHE A 108 -22.12 20.61 -0.29
C PHE A 108 -21.27 19.79 0.68
N GLY A 109 -21.78 18.65 1.13
CA GLY A 109 -21.08 17.76 2.04
C GLY A 109 -19.77 17.20 1.48
N ILE A 110 -19.81 16.73 0.22
CA ILE A 110 -18.63 16.29 -0.53
C ILE A 110 -17.63 17.43 -0.67
N ARG A 111 -18.07 18.66 -0.98
CA ARG A 111 -17.18 19.82 -1.08
C ARG A 111 -16.48 20.11 0.24
N VAL A 112 -17.20 20.09 1.37
CA VAL A 112 -16.61 20.26 2.70
C VAL A 112 -15.57 19.17 2.95
N PHE A 113 -15.89 17.92 2.67
CA PHE A 113 -14.97 16.78 2.78
C PHE A 113 -13.70 17.01 1.95
N PHE A 114 -13.81 17.27 0.65
CA PHE A 114 -12.66 17.46 -0.22
C PHE A 114 -11.85 18.70 0.13
N LEU A 115 -12.48 19.80 0.55
CA LEU A 115 -11.75 20.99 0.97
C LEU A 115 -10.97 20.77 2.27
N ARG A 116 -11.51 19.99 3.22
CA ARG A 116 -10.80 19.54 4.44
C ARG A 116 -9.60 18.69 4.08
N THR A 117 -9.79 17.72 3.16
CA THR A 117 -8.71 16.95 2.54
C THR A 117 -7.67 17.91 1.93
N LEU A 118 -8.04 18.93 1.18
CA LEU A 118 -7.06 19.89 0.64
C LEU A 118 -6.42 20.84 1.68
N GLY A 119 -6.55 20.57 2.99
CA GLY A 119 -5.89 21.33 4.06
C GLY A 119 -6.62 22.60 4.48
N ASN A 120 -7.88 22.79 4.05
CA ASN A 120 -8.68 23.92 4.52
C ASN A 120 -9.16 23.67 5.96
N SER A 121 -9.18 24.73 6.79
CA SER A 121 -9.89 24.66 8.06
C SER A 121 -11.38 24.45 7.81
N ILE A 122 -12.10 23.89 8.79
CA ILE A 122 -13.54 23.65 8.66
C ILE A 122 -14.31 24.92 8.30
N GLY A 123 -13.97 26.06 8.91
CA GLY A 123 -14.58 27.36 8.59
C GLY A 123 -14.36 27.76 7.12
N ARG A 124 -13.13 27.60 6.60
CA ARG A 124 -12.85 27.87 5.18
C ARG A 124 -13.61 26.91 4.27
N ALA A 125 -13.63 25.62 4.59
CA ALA A 125 -14.35 24.62 3.82
C ALA A 125 -15.85 24.91 3.74
N LEU A 126 -16.45 25.32 4.87
CA LEU A 126 -17.85 25.73 4.94
C LEU A 126 -18.12 26.98 4.09
N VAL A 127 -17.36 28.07 4.28
CA VAL A 127 -17.55 29.31 3.50
C VAL A 127 -17.47 29.05 2.00
N LYS A 128 -16.42 28.34 1.57
CA LYS A 128 -16.18 28.00 0.16
C LYS A 128 -17.30 27.12 -0.44
N SER A 129 -17.85 26.19 0.35
CA SER A 129 -18.98 25.35 -0.07
C SER A 129 -20.28 26.14 -0.11
N SER A 130 -20.48 27.07 0.83
CA SER A 130 -21.65 27.95 0.88
C SER A 130 -21.71 28.92 -0.29
N ILE A 131 -20.57 29.44 -0.77
CA ILE A 131 -20.53 30.32 -1.96
C ILE A 131 -21.11 29.61 -3.18
N ARG A 132 -20.70 28.35 -3.41
CA ARG A 132 -21.25 27.52 -4.50
C ARG A 132 -22.76 27.34 -4.35
N LEU A 133 -23.19 26.90 -3.16
CA LEU A 133 -24.60 26.64 -2.87
C LEU A 133 -25.44 27.91 -3.08
N PHE A 134 -24.94 29.06 -2.66
CA PHE A 134 -25.59 30.35 -2.86
C PHE A 134 -25.75 30.68 -4.36
N ILE A 135 -24.70 30.51 -5.17
CA ILE A 135 -24.74 30.82 -6.60
C ILE A 135 -25.80 29.96 -7.32
N ILE A 136 -25.79 28.64 -7.10
CA ILE A 136 -26.73 27.74 -7.78
C ILE A 136 -28.17 27.99 -7.33
N VAL A 137 -28.40 28.25 -6.04
CA VAL A 137 -29.73 28.62 -5.52
C VAL A 137 -30.18 29.96 -6.10
N ALA A 138 -29.30 30.98 -6.16
CA ALA A 138 -29.63 32.28 -6.75
C ALA A 138 -30.01 32.15 -8.23
N ILE A 139 -29.27 31.36 -9.02
CA ILE A 139 -29.59 31.09 -10.43
C ILE A 139 -30.94 30.37 -10.53
N PHE A 140 -31.20 29.37 -9.68
CA PHE A 140 -32.50 28.69 -9.63
C PHE A 140 -33.65 29.68 -9.39
N PHE A 141 -33.49 30.62 -8.45
CA PHE A 141 -34.51 31.63 -8.17
C PHE A 141 -34.71 32.63 -9.31
N LEU A 142 -33.65 33.04 -9.99
CA LEU A 142 -33.73 34.03 -11.06
C LEU A 142 -34.42 33.50 -12.32
N PHE A 143 -34.27 32.20 -12.61
CA PHE A 143 -34.64 31.64 -13.91
C PHE A 143 -35.68 30.52 -13.85
N TYR A 144 -35.88 29.89 -12.71
CA TYR A 144 -36.72 28.69 -12.59
C TYR A 144 -37.93 28.89 -11.67
N SER A 145 -37.80 29.62 -10.55
CA SER A 145 -38.96 29.93 -9.72
C SER A 145 -39.63 31.23 -10.15
N HIS A 146 -40.96 31.21 -10.26
CA HIS A 146 -41.72 32.44 -10.42
C HIS A 146 -41.62 33.24 -9.11
N PRO A 147 -41.55 34.59 -9.14
CA PRO A 147 -41.41 35.42 -7.93
C PRO A 147 -42.49 35.17 -6.86
N SER A 148 -43.63 34.57 -7.24
CA SER A 148 -44.71 34.18 -6.35
C SER A 148 -44.47 32.87 -5.60
N ASP A 149 -43.55 32.00 -6.03
CA ASP A 149 -43.28 30.68 -5.43
C ASP A 149 -42.13 30.72 -4.41
N THR A 150 -42.24 31.68 -3.49
CA THR A 150 -41.26 31.88 -2.40
C THR A 150 -41.23 30.70 -1.42
N ASN A 151 -42.21 29.79 -1.47
CA ASN A 151 -42.29 28.61 -0.62
C ASN A 151 -41.36 27.51 -1.12
N LEU A 152 -41.34 27.20 -2.42
CA LEU A 152 -40.45 26.21 -3.03
C LEU A 152 -38.97 26.51 -2.74
N GLY A 153 -38.60 27.78 -2.92
CA GLY A 153 -37.24 28.23 -2.67
C GLY A 153 -36.81 28.14 -1.21
N ARG A 154 -37.70 28.49 -0.27
CA ARG A 154 -37.46 28.31 1.18
C ARG A 154 -37.27 26.83 1.54
N LYS A 155 -38.04 25.93 0.92
CA LYS A 155 -37.90 24.48 1.11
C LYS A 155 -36.56 23.96 0.63
N ILE A 156 -36.11 24.34 -0.58
CA ILE A 156 -34.80 23.93 -1.10
C ILE A 156 -33.66 24.43 -0.22
N ILE A 157 -33.72 25.67 0.27
CA ILE A 157 -32.72 26.21 1.21
C ILE A 157 -32.72 25.43 2.53
N ALA A 158 -33.89 25.22 3.14
CA ALA A 158 -34.01 24.51 4.41
C ALA A 158 -33.52 23.06 4.31
N MET A 159 -33.88 22.37 3.24
CA MET A 159 -33.41 21.03 2.91
C MET A 159 -31.90 20.98 2.71
N SER A 160 -31.37 21.91 1.93
CA SER A 160 -29.94 22.03 1.68
C SER A 160 -29.16 22.24 2.97
N PHE A 161 -29.68 23.09 3.86
CA PHE A 161 -29.09 23.33 5.17
C PHE A 161 -29.12 22.08 6.06
N LEU A 162 -30.27 21.40 6.17
CA LEU A 162 -30.41 20.20 7.00
C LEU A 162 -29.50 19.06 6.54
N PHE A 163 -29.51 18.71 5.27
CA PHE A 163 -28.63 17.66 4.77
C PHE A 163 -27.14 18.08 4.81
N SER A 164 -26.83 19.37 4.68
CA SER A 164 -25.46 19.86 4.92
C SER A 164 -25.01 19.60 6.36
N LEU A 165 -25.89 19.86 7.35
CA LEU A 165 -25.64 19.52 8.75
C LEU A 165 -25.44 18.02 8.94
N LEU A 166 -26.26 17.19 8.27
CA LEU A 166 -26.11 15.74 8.28
C LEU A 166 -24.71 15.34 7.79
N VAL A 167 -24.24 15.85 6.64
CA VAL A 167 -22.93 15.46 6.13
C VAL A 167 -21.79 15.94 7.03
N ILE A 168 -21.87 17.17 7.56
CA ILE A 168 -20.88 17.67 8.53
C ILE A 168 -20.85 16.77 9.77
N PHE A 169 -22.03 16.36 10.25
CA PHE A 169 -22.17 15.46 11.37
C PHE A 169 -21.49 14.11 11.09
N VAL A 170 -21.78 13.48 9.95
CA VAL A 170 -21.16 12.20 9.55
C VAL A 170 -19.64 12.31 9.49
N ILE A 171 -19.12 13.39 8.90
CA ILE A 171 -17.68 13.66 8.85
C ILE A 171 -17.08 13.70 10.26
N TYR A 172 -17.69 14.47 11.17
CA TYR A 172 -17.20 14.65 12.54
C TYR A 172 -17.31 13.38 13.38
N SER A 173 -18.40 12.62 13.21
CA SER A 173 -18.63 11.33 13.87
C SER A 173 -17.58 10.27 13.50
N ILE A 174 -16.92 10.41 12.34
CA ILE A 174 -15.83 9.53 11.94
C ILE A 174 -14.47 10.13 12.33
N SER A 175 -14.25 11.41 12.04
CA SER A 175 -12.92 12.02 12.13
C SER A 175 -12.46 12.28 13.56
N GLU A 176 -13.33 12.72 14.47
CA GLU A 176 -12.90 13.03 15.84
C GLU A 176 -12.58 11.80 16.67
N PRO A 177 -13.40 10.72 16.65
CA PRO A 177 -13.00 9.48 17.32
C PRO A 177 -11.66 8.98 16.77
N PHE A 178 -11.49 8.97 15.44
CA PHE A 178 -10.21 8.59 14.84
C PHE A 178 -9.06 9.44 15.36
N LYS A 179 -9.23 10.76 15.48
CA LYS A 179 -8.21 11.66 16.01
C LYS A 179 -7.89 11.42 17.48
N VAL A 180 -8.85 11.03 18.31
CA VAL A 180 -8.62 10.67 19.72
C VAL A 180 -7.86 9.35 19.83
N PHE A 181 -8.30 8.32 19.09
CA PHE A 181 -7.68 6.98 19.12
C PHE A 181 -6.30 6.97 18.48
N ALA A 182 -6.18 7.51 17.26
CA ALA A 182 -4.96 7.48 16.47
C ALA A 182 -4.05 8.69 16.73
N LYS A 183 -4.50 9.73 17.44
CA LYS A 183 -3.73 10.99 17.63
C LYS A 183 -3.32 11.67 16.31
N VAL A 184 -3.98 11.31 15.21
CA VAL A 184 -3.73 11.81 13.85
C VAL A 184 -5.05 12.27 13.24
N ASP A 185 -5.04 13.39 12.53
CA ASP A 185 -6.20 13.83 11.77
C ASP A 185 -6.38 12.93 10.53
N LEU A 186 -7.54 12.28 10.43
CA LEU A 186 -7.87 11.34 9.34
C LEU A 186 -7.68 11.99 7.96
N PHE A 187 -8.06 13.25 7.82
CA PHE A 187 -7.95 13.98 6.56
C PHE A 187 -6.49 14.31 6.27
N GLU A 188 -5.72 14.78 7.25
CA GLU A 188 -4.26 14.99 7.09
C GLU A 188 -3.58 13.71 6.59
N LEU A 189 -3.94 12.55 7.16
CA LEU A 189 -3.41 11.25 6.77
C LEU A 189 -3.81 10.85 5.34
N LEU A 190 -5.10 10.90 4.99
CA LEU A 190 -5.59 10.56 3.64
C LEU A 190 -4.92 11.42 2.57
N VAL A 191 -4.72 12.70 2.85
CA VAL A 191 -4.13 13.67 1.93
C VAL A 191 -2.67 13.41 1.70
N ALA A 192 -1.97 13.08 2.78
CA ALA A 192 -0.58 12.69 2.71
C ALA A 192 -0.44 11.41 1.87
N PHE A 193 -1.27 10.40 2.10
CA PHE A 193 -1.30 9.18 1.29
C PHE A 193 -1.61 9.43 -0.18
N PHE A 194 -2.67 10.19 -0.50
CA PHE A 194 -2.97 10.51 -1.90
C PHE A 194 -1.82 11.29 -2.55
N THR A 195 -1.21 12.23 -1.82
CA THR A 195 -0.07 12.99 -2.33
C THR A 195 1.12 12.06 -2.62
N ASP A 196 1.43 11.15 -1.71
CA ASP A 196 2.50 10.18 -1.88
C ASP A 196 2.23 9.25 -3.06
N TRP A 197 1.00 8.76 -3.21
CA TRP A 197 0.60 7.91 -4.32
C TRP A 197 0.76 8.60 -5.68
N PHE A 198 0.37 9.87 -5.80
CA PHE A 198 0.44 10.60 -7.07
C PHE A 198 1.80 11.20 -7.38
N THR A 199 2.60 11.53 -6.36
CA THR A 199 3.86 12.27 -6.53
C THR A 199 5.10 11.46 -6.19
N GLY A 200 4.95 10.26 -5.62
CA GLY A 200 6.04 9.47 -5.07
C GLY A 200 6.69 10.10 -3.82
N SER A 201 6.06 11.09 -3.19
CA SER A 201 6.56 11.70 -1.96
C SER A 201 6.40 10.77 -0.74
N THR A 202 6.88 11.23 0.42
CA THR A 202 6.82 10.51 1.70
C THR A 202 6.15 11.35 2.80
N LYS A 203 5.18 12.19 2.44
CA LYS A 203 4.48 13.08 3.39
C LYS A 203 3.71 12.31 4.46
N SER A 204 3.20 11.12 4.13
CA SER A 204 2.46 10.25 5.05
C SER A 204 3.33 9.75 6.19
N GLU A 205 4.66 9.64 6.01
CA GLU A 205 5.58 9.26 7.09
C GLU A 205 5.41 10.16 8.31
N LYS A 206 5.20 11.48 8.12
CA LYS A 206 4.98 12.42 9.23
C LYS A 206 3.75 12.06 10.06
N SER A 207 2.67 11.65 9.40
CA SER A 207 1.44 11.26 10.06
C SER A 207 1.57 9.87 10.69
N LEU A 208 2.18 8.92 9.98
CA LEU A 208 2.45 7.57 10.47
C LEU A 208 3.40 7.55 11.67
N LEU A 209 4.36 8.48 11.76
CA LEU A 209 5.25 8.61 12.91
C LEU A 209 4.51 8.93 14.21
N LYS A 210 3.36 9.61 14.13
CA LYS A 210 2.51 9.88 15.29
C LYS A 210 1.79 8.61 15.77
N LEU A 211 1.61 7.62 14.88
CA LEU A 211 1.05 6.29 15.18
C LEU A 211 2.12 5.32 15.67
N SER A 212 3.36 5.52 15.24
CA SER A 212 4.48 4.63 15.52
C SER A 212 4.91 4.62 16.99
N LYS A 213 5.50 3.49 17.40
CA LYS A 213 6.22 3.36 18.67
C LYS A 213 7.68 3.01 18.44
N ASP A 214 8.49 3.19 19.48
CA ASP A 214 9.86 2.70 19.45
C ASP A 214 9.84 1.17 19.50
N GLY A 215 10.45 0.56 18.49
CA GLY A 215 10.61 -0.87 18.35
C GLY A 215 12.01 -1.22 17.89
N LYS A 216 12.32 -2.51 17.85
CA LYS A 216 13.65 -3.01 17.50
C LYS A 216 13.59 -3.73 16.16
N ALA A 217 14.04 -3.06 15.11
CA ALA A 217 14.26 -3.68 13.81
C ALA A 217 15.50 -4.58 13.88
N MET A 218 15.40 -5.78 13.35
CA MET A 218 16.43 -6.81 13.44
C MET A 218 16.68 -7.42 12.06
N VAL A 219 17.94 -7.65 11.72
CA VAL A 219 18.33 -8.34 10.49
C VAL A 219 19.42 -9.35 10.81
N HIS A 220 19.16 -10.62 10.48
CA HIS A 220 20.19 -11.64 10.51
C HIS A 220 20.98 -11.60 9.20
N VAL A 221 22.31 -11.67 9.30
CA VAL A 221 23.23 -11.56 8.17
C VAL A 221 24.10 -12.81 8.14
N LEU A 222 24.07 -13.57 7.04
CA LEU A 222 25.07 -14.58 6.73
C LEU A 222 25.86 -14.17 5.49
N SER A 223 27.15 -13.94 5.66
CA SER A 223 28.07 -13.67 4.56
C SER A 223 28.81 -14.94 4.17
N PHE A 224 28.91 -15.17 2.88
CA PHE A 224 29.67 -16.29 2.32
C PHE A 224 30.82 -15.73 1.50
N ASP A 225 32.04 -16.13 1.84
CA ASP A 225 33.25 -15.77 1.11
C ASP A 225 33.87 -17.04 0.51
N THR A 226 34.45 -16.92 -0.67
CA THR A 226 35.10 -18.05 -1.33
C THR A 226 36.25 -18.61 -0.48
N TRP A 227 36.38 -19.93 -0.46
CA TRP A 227 37.47 -20.57 0.24
C TRP A 227 38.73 -20.55 -0.63
N LYS A 228 39.73 -19.74 -0.26
CA LYS A 228 41.07 -19.73 -0.87
C LYS A 228 42.13 -19.81 0.21
N ASP A 229 43.04 -20.77 0.09
CA ASP A 229 44.23 -21.02 0.94
C ASP A 229 44.74 -19.78 1.72
N GLN A 230 44.15 -19.57 2.91
CA GLN A 230 44.50 -18.57 3.91
C GLN A 230 44.49 -17.08 3.52
N LYS A 231 43.84 -16.68 2.41
CA LYS A 231 43.53 -15.26 2.13
C LYS A 231 42.02 -15.08 2.08
N LYS A 232 41.52 -13.91 2.52
CA LYS A 232 40.11 -13.53 2.34
C LYS A 232 39.74 -13.77 0.88
N GLY A 233 38.89 -14.77 0.64
CA GLY A 233 38.36 -15.02 -0.68
C GLY A 233 37.48 -13.87 -1.14
N GLN A 234 37.15 -13.88 -2.42
CA GLN A 234 36.15 -12.98 -2.97
C GLN A 234 34.78 -13.25 -2.33
N HIS A 235 34.01 -12.19 -2.09
CA HIS A 235 32.67 -12.29 -1.54
C HIS A 235 31.74 -13.01 -2.53
N LYS A 236 31.04 -14.04 -2.05
CA LYS A 236 30.18 -14.89 -2.88
C LYS A 236 28.72 -14.47 -2.80
N ALA A 237 28.19 -14.33 -1.59
CA ALA A 237 26.78 -13.99 -1.36
C ALA A 237 26.55 -13.50 0.07
N THR A 238 25.48 -12.74 0.26
CA THR A 238 24.98 -12.38 1.60
C THR A 238 23.53 -12.81 1.73
N PHE A 239 23.19 -13.69 2.67
CA PHE A 239 21.79 -13.95 3.03
C PHE A 239 21.37 -12.97 4.11
N LEU A 240 20.30 -12.22 3.84
CA LEU A 240 19.70 -11.27 4.77
C LEU A 240 18.33 -11.81 5.16
N VAL A 241 18.05 -11.87 6.47
CA VAL A 241 16.74 -12.26 7.00
C VAL A 241 16.26 -11.15 7.94
N PRO A 242 15.68 -10.06 7.41
CA PRO A 242 15.04 -9.03 8.20
C PRO A 242 13.81 -9.55 8.94
N TYR A 243 13.74 -9.27 10.23
CA TYR A 243 12.54 -9.39 11.05
C TYR A 243 11.88 -8.00 11.09
N VAL A 244 11.56 -7.53 9.89
CA VAL A 244 10.98 -6.23 9.57
C VAL A 244 10.04 -6.49 8.42
N HIS A 245 8.78 -6.14 8.59
CA HIS A 245 7.78 -6.34 7.56
C HIS A 245 7.96 -5.27 6.46
N PRO A 246 7.96 -5.63 5.17
CA PRO A 246 7.98 -4.63 4.11
C PRO A 246 6.61 -3.94 4.03
N GLY A 247 6.53 -2.72 4.55
CA GLY A 247 5.28 -1.95 4.55
C GLY A 247 5.53 -0.49 4.96
N PRO A 248 4.49 0.34 5.01
CA PRO A 248 3.08 -0.03 4.89
C PRO A 248 2.51 -0.02 3.46
N VAL A 249 3.03 0.82 2.55
CA VAL A 249 2.51 0.94 1.18
C VAL A 249 3.46 1.72 0.27
N GLY A 250 3.66 1.21 -0.95
CA GLY A 250 4.29 1.95 -2.04
C GLY A 250 5.74 2.28 -1.77
N ASN A 251 6.06 3.57 -1.63
CA ASN A 251 7.42 4.06 -1.39
C ASN A 251 7.63 4.51 0.06
N ILE A 252 6.75 4.15 0.99
CA ILE A 252 6.78 4.63 2.36
C ILE A 252 7.49 3.61 3.23
N GLY A 253 8.39 4.04 4.11
CA GLY A 253 8.92 3.14 5.14
C GLY A 253 9.73 1.97 4.61
N SER A 254 9.49 0.78 5.16
CA SER A 254 10.09 -0.50 4.73
C SER A 254 9.43 -1.14 3.51
N SER A 255 8.43 -0.51 2.87
CA SER A 255 7.67 -1.11 1.75
C SER A 255 8.55 -1.69 0.64
N ASN A 256 9.68 -1.04 0.33
CA ASN A 256 10.64 -1.47 -0.69
C ASN A 256 11.99 -1.94 -0.10
N MET A 257 12.00 -2.33 1.17
CA MET A 257 13.22 -2.74 1.88
C MET A 257 13.98 -3.86 1.16
N PRO A 258 13.35 -4.93 0.63
CA PRO A 258 14.07 -6.01 -0.04
C PRO A 258 14.92 -5.51 -1.21
N LYS A 259 14.33 -4.68 -2.08
CA LYS A 259 15.03 -4.05 -3.20
C LYS A 259 16.12 -3.09 -2.74
N ILE A 260 15.87 -2.28 -1.72
CA ILE A 260 16.88 -1.37 -1.15
C ILE A 260 18.10 -2.18 -0.67
N PHE A 261 17.90 -3.33 -0.03
CA PHE A 261 19.00 -4.20 0.39
C PHE A 261 19.72 -4.82 -0.81
N HIS A 262 18.98 -5.32 -1.79
CA HIS A 262 19.50 -5.89 -3.04
C HIS A 262 20.36 -4.93 -3.87
N ASP A 263 19.98 -3.65 -3.89
CA ASP A 263 20.69 -2.60 -4.63
C ASP A 263 21.94 -2.09 -3.88
N ASN A 264 22.00 -2.29 -2.56
CA ASN A 264 23.06 -1.72 -1.72
C ASN A 264 24.02 -2.75 -1.11
N ILE A 265 23.64 -4.02 -0.99
CA ILE A 265 24.45 -5.10 -0.40
C ILE A 265 24.83 -6.08 -1.50
N GLU A 266 26.14 -6.29 -1.66
CA GLU A 266 26.73 -7.13 -2.71
C GLU A 266 26.17 -8.56 -2.67
N ASN A 267 25.74 -9.07 -3.83
CA ASN A 267 25.24 -10.44 -4.02
C ASN A 267 24.25 -10.90 -2.94
N SER A 268 23.37 -10.00 -2.50
CA SER A 268 22.45 -10.27 -1.39
C SER A 268 21.22 -11.06 -1.81
N LEU A 269 20.74 -11.94 -0.93
CA LEU A 269 19.44 -12.59 -1.01
C LEU A 269 18.68 -12.22 0.27
N THR A 270 17.76 -11.28 0.14
CA THR A 270 16.90 -10.80 1.24
C THR A 270 15.65 -11.66 1.36
N PHE A 271 15.66 -12.62 2.27
CA PHE A 271 14.49 -13.44 2.58
C PHE A 271 13.50 -12.69 3.47
N HIS A 272 12.23 -13.10 3.47
CA HIS A 272 11.26 -12.61 4.42
C HIS A 272 11.42 -13.35 5.77
N GLY A 273 11.60 -12.61 6.86
CA GLY A 273 11.64 -13.16 8.22
C GLY A 273 10.26 -13.14 8.87
N PRO A 274 10.08 -13.80 10.03
CA PRO A 274 8.82 -13.79 10.76
C PRO A 274 8.52 -12.37 11.25
N CYS A 275 7.46 -11.77 10.72
CA CYS A 275 7.01 -10.45 11.08
C CYS A 275 5.52 -10.30 10.76
N THR A 276 4.93 -9.23 11.29
CA THR A 276 3.60 -8.75 10.92
C THR A 276 3.70 -7.25 10.67
N HIS A 277 2.61 -6.61 10.23
CA HIS A 277 2.55 -5.16 10.00
C HIS A 277 2.94 -4.29 11.22
N ASP A 278 2.94 -4.85 12.43
CA ASP A 278 3.45 -4.16 13.62
C ASP A 278 4.98 -3.88 13.52
N LEU A 279 5.69 -4.59 12.65
CA LEU A 279 7.13 -4.42 12.40
C LEU A 279 7.44 -3.61 11.14
N ASP A 280 6.46 -2.87 10.59
CA ASP A 280 6.68 -1.90 9.52
C ASP A 280 7.51 -0.71 10.01
N ILE A 281 8.66 -0.46 9.38
CA ILE A 281 9.44 0.76 9.63
C ILE A 281 8.72 1.93 8.94
N VAL A 282 8.52 3.03 9.65
CA VAL A 282 7.78 4.17 9.09
C VAL A 282 8.59 5.00 8.10
N LYS A 283 9.90 5.14 8.33
CA LYS A 283 10.77 6.03 7.54
C LYS A 283 11.68 5.26 6.61
N ASN A 284 11.72 5.66 5.35
CA ASN A 284 12.73 5.18 4.40
C ASN A 284 14.17 5.44 4.89
N GLU A 285 14.40 6.57 5.55
CA GLU A 285 15.71 6.92 6.10
C GLU A 285 16.21 5.85 7.09
N ASP A 286 15.31 5.28 7.90
CA ASP A 286 15.68 4.26 8.88
C ASP A 286 16.01 2.91 8.24
N VAL A 287 15.42 2.62 7.07
CA VAL A 287 15.82 1.49 6.21
C VAL A 287 17.22 1.69 5.63
N MET A 288 17.54 2.90 5.15
CA MET A 288 18.89 3.22 4.66
C MET A 288 19.94 3.18 5.78
N LYS A 289 19.56 3.58 6.98
CA LYS A 289 20.41 3.40 8.16
C LYS A 289 20.64 1.90 8.43
N LEU A 290 19.67 1.01 8.19
CA LEU A 290 19.85 -0.46 8.36
C LEU A 290 20.85 -1.00 7.36
N VAL A 291 20.82 -0.53 6.12
CA VAL A 291 21.87 -0.82 5.13
C VAL A 291 23.26 -0.43 5.66
N GLY A 292 23.38 0.76 6.25
CA GLY A 292 24.62 1.22 6.88
C GLY A 292 25.10 0.28 7.98
N ASP A 293 24.20 -0.13 8.88
CA ASP A 293 24.55 -1.06 9.96
C ASP A 293 24.97 -2.42 9.41
N ILE A 294 24.26 -2.97 8.43
CA ILE A 294 24.59 -4.25 7.77
C ILE A 294 25.99 -4.20 7.17
N LYS A 295 26.33 -3.12 6.45
CA LYS A 295 27.67 -2.94 5.87
C LYS A 295 28.78 -2.82 6.91
N SER A 296 28.47 -2.25 8.08
CA SER A 296 29.42 -2.06 9.17
C SER A 296 29.44 -3.21 10.19
N ALA A 297 28.55 -4.20 10.04
CA ALA A 297 28.37 -5.25 11.01
C ALA A 297 29.66 -6.09 11.14
N SER A 298 30.09 -6.30 12.37
CA SER A 298 31.15 -7.27 12.67
C SER A 298 30.54 -8.68 12.56
N LEU A 299 30.91 -9.41 11.52
CA LEU A 299 30.48 -10.79 11.32
C LEU A 299 31.49 -11.75 11.95
N GLU A 300 31.00 -12.69 12.75
CA GLU A 300 31.80 -13.77 13.31
C GLU A 300 31.89 -14.91 12.30
N GLN A 301 33.11 -15.38 12.00
CA GLN A 301 33.28 -16.55 11.12
C GLN A 301 32.72 -17.80 11.83
N VAL A 302 31.68 -18.40 11.26
CA VAL A 302 31.00 -19.57 11.84
C VAL A 302 31.50 -20.89 11.27
N GLY A 303 32.15 -20.87 10.09
CA GLY A 303 32.90 -22.01 9.55
C GLY A 303 32.61 -22.33 8.09
N GLU A 304 33.21 -23.41 7.59
CA GLU A 304 33.15 -23.87 6.19
C GLU A 304 32.27 -25.12 6.00
N LYS A 305 31.69 -25.62 7.09
CA LYS A 305 30.85 -26.81 7.10
C LYS A 305 29.45 -26.52 7.62
N ALA A 306 28.48 -27.23 7.08
CA ALA A 306 27.08 -27.11 7.41
C ALA A 306 26.37 -28.46 7.27
N LYS A 307 25.11 -28.51 7.70
CA LYS A 307 24.26 -29.70 7.55
C LYS A 307 22.80 -29.30 7.41
N ALA A 308 22.01 -30.12 6.74
CA ALA A 308 20.61 -29.86 6.52
C ALA A 308 19.71 -31.08 6.75
N VAL A 309 18.49 -30.83 7.22
CA VAL A 309 17.41 -31.82 7.28
C VAL A 309 16.16 -31.21 6.65
N ILE A 310 15.49 -31.98 5.81
CA ILE A 310 14.27 -31.58 5.11
C ILE A 310 13.14 -32.36 5.79
N GLY A 311 12.23 -31.63 6.42
CA GLY A 311 10.95 -32.15 6.91
C GLY A 311 9.84 -31.99 5.88
N ASP A 312 8.61 -32.20 6.32
CA ASP A 312 7.43 -32.11 5.44
C ASP A 312 7.04 -30.63 5.24
N ARG A 313 7.04 -29.83 6.31
CA ARG A 313 6.66 -28.41 6.28
C ARG A 313 7.83 -27.46 6.52
N ILE A 314 8.90 -27.95 7.13
CA ILE A 314 10.04 -27.13 7.51
C ILE A 314 11.36 -27.76 7.07
N CYS A 315 12.25 -26.94 6.52
CA CYS A 315 13.63 -27.32 6.22
C CYS A 315 14.57 -26.63 7.21
N LEU A 316 15.48 -27.38 7.83
CA LEU A 316 16.49 -26.82 8.73
C LEU A 316 17.88 -26.91 8.09
N LEU A 317 18.62 -25.81 8.16
CA LEU A 317 19.99 -25.68 7.71
C LEU A 317 20.82 -25.14 8.88
N ASN A 318 21.78 -25.93 9.37
CA ASN A 318 22.71 -25.49 10.41
C ASN A 318 24.04 -25.12 9.79
N ILE A 319 24.45 -23.86 9.94
CA ILE A 319 25.73 -23.32 9.49
C ILE A 319 26.48 -22.85 10.72
N GLY A 320 27.58 -23.52 11.06
CA GLY A 320 28.44 -23.16 12.19
C GLY A 320 27.69 -22.91 13.49
N GLY A 321 26.75 -23.80 13.84
CA GLY A 321 25.98 -23.74 15.08
C GLY A 321 24.72 -22.87 15.03
N LYS A 322 24.51 -22.06 13.98
CA LYS A 322 23.26 -21.31 13.77
C LYS A 322 22.30 -22.10 12.91
N THR A 323 21.09 -22.33 13.40
CA THR A 323 20.05 -23.07 12.69
C THR A 323 19.09 -22.11 12.01
N LEU A 324 19.11 -22.12 10.67
CA LEU A 324 18.12 -21.50 9.81
C LEU A 324 16.96 -22.45 9.61
N ALA A 325 15.74 -21.95 9.71
CA ALA A 325 14.53 -22.68 9.33
C ALA A 325 13.85 -21.99 8.15
N PHE A 326 13.31 -22.80 7.24
CA PHE A 326 12.48 -22.36 6.12
C PHE A 326 11.14 -23.06 6.22
N ALA A 327 10.06 -22.32 6.42
CA ALA A 327 8.70 -22.82 6.47
C ALA A 327 7.75 -21.86 5.77
N ASP A 328 6.54 -22.33 5.44
CA ASP A 328 5.51 -21.45 4.88
C ASP A 328 4.39 -21.21 5.88
N GLY A 329 4.01 -19.94 6.04
CA GLY A 329 2.91 -19.53 6.88
C GLY A 329 1.53 -19.64 6.24
N ASN A 330 1.47 -19.62 4.90
CA ASN A 330 0.29 -19.20 4.13
C ASN A 330 -0.17 -17.80 4.57
N GLY A 331 0.73 -16.82 4.45
CA GLY A 331 0.65 -15.48 5.04
C GLY A 331 1.74 -15.25 6.10
N ASP A 332 1.64 -14.13 6.81
CA ASP A 332 2.62 -13.70 7.82
C ASP A 332 2.80 -14.71 8.96
N ILE A 333 4.03 -14.88 9.42
CA ILE A 333 4.35 -15.66 10.63
C ILE A 333 4.75 -14.71 11.75
N ASP A 334 4.05 -14.80 12.88
CA ASP A 334 4.38 -14.00 14.06
C ASP A 334 5.84 -14.24 14.51
N ILE A 335 6.50 -13.15 14.91
CA ILE A 335 7.91 -13.17 15.35
C ILE A 335 8.15 -14.18 16.49
N GLY A 336 7.19 -14.36 17.39
CA GLY A 336 7.27 -15.32 18.48
C GLY A 336 7.34 -16.77 18.00
N VAL A 337 6.64 -17.11 16.92
CA VAL A 337 6.70 -18.45 16.30
C VAL A 337 8.07 -18.72 15.71
N GLY A 338 8.62 -17.75 14.97
CA GLY A 338 9.93 -17.89 14.36
C GLY A 338 11.05 -18.04 15.40
N LEU A 339 11.03 -17.21 16.46
CA LEU A 339 11.99 -17.28 17.57
C LEU A 339 11.90 -18.59 18.37
N ALA A 340 10.69 -19.16 18.53
CA ALA A 340 10.53 -20.46 19.17
C ALA A 340 11.03 -21.62 18.28
N SER A 341 11.00 -21.44 16.96
CA SER A 341 11.30 -22.49 15.99
C SER A 341 12.79 -22.64 15.68
N SER A 342 13.59 -21.56 15.61
CA SER A 342 15.00 -21.62 15.21
C SER A 342 15.80 -20.35 15.60
N ASP A 343 17.12 -20.37 15.39
CA ASP A 343 17.97 -19.19 15.62
C ASP A 343 17.70 -18.09 14.59
N ILE A 344 17.39 -18.51 13.36
CA ILE A 344 17.04 -17.67 12.22
C ILE A 344 15.87 -18.34 11.51
N PHE A 345 14.81 -17.61 11.23
CA PHE A 345 13.61 -18.16 10.62
C PHE A 345 13.29 -17.39 9.35
N VAL A 346 13.03 -18.12 8.27
CA VAL A 346 12.60 -17.61 6.98
C VAL A 346 11.18 -18.08 6.75
N ASP A 347 10.28 -17.11 6.63
CA ASP A 347 8.96 -17.35 6.08
C ASP A 347 9.08 -17.33 4.55
N MET A 348 8.72 -18.45 3.93
CA MET A 348 8.73 -18.58 2.47
C MET A 348 7.61 -17.75 1.82
N HIS A 349 6.63 -17.31 2.62
CA HIS A 349 5.58 -16.37 2.26
C HIS A 349 4.87 -16.76 0.95
N SER A 350 4.23 -17.94 0.96
CA SER A 350 3.22 -18.25 -0.05
C SER A 350 1.87 -17.71 0.39
N SER A 351 1.03 -17.44 -0.59
CA SER A 351 -0.33 -17.02 -0.34
C SER A 351 -1.24 -17.56 -1.44
N SER A 352 -2.34 -18.13 -0.98
CA SER A 352 -3.55 -18.31 -1.77
C SER A 352 -4.36 -17.01 -1.76
N ILE A 353 -5.23 -16.79 -2.74
CA ILE A 353 -6.09 -15.59 -2.85
C ILE A 353 -6.90 -15.31 -1.56
N ASP A 354 -7.12 -16.32 -0.70
CA ASP A 354 -7.85 -16.20 0.57
C ASP A 354 -6.98 -15.87 1.80
N SER A 355 -5.65 -15.77 1.66
CA SER A 355 -4.69 -15.66 2.77
C SER A 355 -3.96 -14.31 2.89
N ASP A 356 -4.32 -13.30 2.09
CA ASP A 356 -3.68 -11.97 2.08
C ASP A 356 -3.73 -11.23 3.44
N PHE A 357 -4.42 -11.77 4.44
CA PHE A 357 -4.49 -11.24 5.81
C PHE A 357 -4.34 -12.30 6.91
N SER A 358 -3.95 -13.54 6.58
CA SER A 358 -3.79 -14.56 7.61
C SER A 358 -2.41 -14.48 8.26
N VAL A 359 -2.40 -14.08 9.53
CA VAL A 359 -1.23 -14.16 10.39
C VAL A 359 -1.27 -15.48 11.16
N MET A 360 -0.20 -16.26 11.09
CA MET A 360 0.01 -17.40 11.97
C MET A 360 0.53 -16.95 13.33
N TYR A 361 -0.39 -16.60 14.23
CA TYR A 361 -0.06 -16.25 15.60
C TYR A 361 0.44 -17.44 16.41
N ALA A 362 1.26 -17.16 17.43
CA ALA A 362 1.89 -18.16 18.29
C ALA A 362 0.92 -19.11 19.00
N SER A 363 -0.32 -18.70 19.24
CA SER A 363 -1.37 -19.51 19.89
C SER A 363 -2.12 -20.44 18.93
N SER A 364 -1.85 -20.39 17.63
CA SER A 364 -2.56 -21.22 16.65
C SER A 364 -2.10 -22.69 16.70
N LEU A 365 -3.00 -23.62 16.35
CA LEU A 365 -2.63 -25.04 16.23
C LEU A 365 -1.54 -25.25 15.16
N GLN A 366 -1.59 -24.45 14.08
CA GLN A 366 -0.61 -24.50 13.01
C GLN A 366 0.79 -24.09 13.49
N SER A 367 0.92 -23.02 14.27
CA SER A 367 2.21 -22.58 14.83
C SER A 367 2.77 -23.59 15.81
N LEU A 368 1.95 -24.14 16.71
CA LEU A 368 2.40 -25.14 17.68
C LEU A 368 2.92 -26.40 16.99
N ASN A 369 2.20 -26.90 15.99
CA ASN A 369 2.65 -28.04 15.18
C ASN A 369 3.96 -27.75 14.45
N LEU A 370 4.15 -26.53 13.96
CA LEU A 370 5.38 -26.11 13.28
C LEU A 370 6.58 -26.07 14.24
N ILE A 371 6.38 -25.52 15.45
CA ILE A 371 7.40 -25.46 16.52
C ILE A 371 7.79 -26.88 16.97
N GLU A 372 6.82 -27.78 17.14
CA GLU A 372 7.06 -29.19 17.47
C GLU A 372 7.86 -29.90 16.37
N GLU A 373 7.49 -29.70 15.11
CA GLU A 373 8.20 -30.28 13.95
C GLU A 373 9.64 -29.75 13.88
N ALA A 374 9.83 -28.44 14.06
CA ALA A 374 11.15 -27.81 14.12
C ALA A 374 12.02 -28.44 15.23
N THR A 375 11.45 -28.63 16.41
CA THR A 375 12.14 -29.23 17.56
C THR A 375 12.55 -30.69 17.28
N SER A 376 11.64 -31.49 16.73
CA SER A 376 11.91 -32.88 16.33
C SER A 376 13.02 -32.97 15.28
N LEU A 377 13.00 -32.08 14.29
CA LEU A 377 14.00 -32.03 13.23
C LEU A 377 15.36 -31.55 13.75
N LYS A 378 15.43 -30.65 14.73
CA LYS A 378 16.70 -30.29 15.39
C LYS A 378 17.37 -31.52 16.02
N THR A 379 16.61 -32.41 16.65
CA THR A 379 17.15 -33.67 17.20
C THR A 379 17.70 -34.59 16.11
N LYS A 380 17.04 -34.65 14.94
CA LYS A 380 17.56 -35.41 13.78
C LYS A 380 18.81 -34.75 13.21
N LEU A 381 18.80 -33.42 13.05
CA LEU A 381 19.91 -32.62 12.54
C LEU A 381 21.17 -32.77 13.40
N ALA A 382 21.02 -32.89 14.72
CA ALA A 382 22.14 -33.12 15.64
C ALA A 382 22.94 -34.39 15.30
N LYS A 383 22.29 -35.42 14.73
CA LYS A 383 22.90 -36.71 14.38
C LYS A 383 23.52 -36.76 12.98
N ILE A 384 23.32 -35.73 12.17
CA ILE A 384 23.86 -35.63 10.81
C ILE A 384 25.28 -35.05 10.88
N GLU A 385 26.21 -35.67 10.15
CA GLU A 385 27.58 -35.17 9.98
C GLU A 385 27.59 -33.87 9.16
N GLN A 386 28.53 -32.98 9.45
CA GLN A 386 28.67 -31.73 8.71
C GLN A 386 29.50 -31.92 7.44
N GLU A 387 29.06 -31.31 6.36
CA GLU A 387 29.71 -31.33 5.05
C GLU A 387 30.17 -29.93 4.66
N TYR A 388 31.16 -29.87 3.76
CA TYR A 388 31.64 -28.60 3.22
C TYR A 388 30.53 -27.85 2.47
N ILE A 389 30.50 -26.53 2.64
CA ILE A 389 29.51 -25.67 1.99
C ILE A 389 29.97 -25.40 0.55
N ILE A 390 29.17 -25.83 -0.42
CA ILE A 390 29.32 -25.46 -1.82
C ILE A 390 28.16 -24.54 -2.19
N LEU A 391 28.46 -23.30 -2.59
CA LEU A 391 27.47 -22.28 -2.87
C LEU A 391 27.70 -21.65 -4.24
N GLY A 392 26.63 -21.50 -5.01
CA GLY A 392 26.62 -20.74 -6.25
C GLY A 392 25.36 -19.90 -6.37
N THR A 393 25.45 -18.75 -7.03
CA THR A 393 24.36 -17.78 -7.14
C THR A 393 24.15 -17.34 -8.58
N SER A 394 22.93 -16.94 -8.90
CA SER A 394 22.58 -16.27 -10.14
C SER A 394 21.40 -15.32 -9.90
N GLN A 395 21.14 -14.43 -10.86
CA GLN A 395 20.03 -13.49 -10.79
C GLN A 395 19.54 -13.17 -12.21
N GLY A 396 18.27 -12.82 -12.35
CA GLY A 396 17.68 -12.44 -13.62
C GLY A 396 16.24 -11.99 -13.48
N ILE A 397 15.63 -11.63 -14.61
CA ILE A 397 14.23 -11.18 -14.65
C ILE A 397 13.39 -12.26 -15.33
N VAL A 398 12.30 -12.67 -14.68
CA VAL A 398 11.33 -13.63 -15.25
C VAL A 398 9.93 -13.09 -15.07
N GLY A 399 9.15 -13.00 -16.15
CA GLY A 399 7.79 -12.46 -16.08
C GLY A 399 7.70 -11.01 -15.56
N GLY A 400 8.81 -10.25 -15.62
CA GLY A 400 8.90 -8.90 -15.05
C GLY A 400 9.19 -8.83 -13.55
N CYS A 401 9.47 -9.96 -12.90
CA CYS A 401 9.92 -10.04 -11.50
C CYS A 401 11.44 -10.26 -11.44
N ASP A 402 12.12 -9.54 -10.55
CA ASP A 402 13.52 -9.78 -10.23
C ASP A 402 13.63 -11.07 -9.41
N ILE A 403 14.40 -12.04 -9.90
CA ILE A 403 14.61 -13.34 -9.25
C ILE A 403 16.08 -13.49 -8.91
N ARG A 404 16.35 -13.95 -7.68
CA ARG A 404 17.68 -14.36 -7.21
C ARG A 404 17.67 -15.84 -6.86
N VAL A 405 18.69 -16.57 -7.31
CA VAL A 405 18.81 -18.01 -7.10
C VAL A 405 20.10 -18.32 -6.36
N ALA A 406 20.03 -19.18 -5.34
CA ALA A 406 21.19 -19.76 -4.69
C ALA A 406 21.13 -21.29 -4.71
N TYR A 407 22.13 -21.93 -5.32
CA TYR A 407 22.38 -23.37 -5.21
C TYR A 407 23.28 -23.63 -4.01
N LEU A 408 22.85 -24.51 -3.10
CA LEU A 408 23.58 -24.90 -1.91
C LEU A 408 23.72 -26.42 -1.83
N ASP A 409 24.94 -26.90 -1.64
CA ASP A 409 25.24 -28.30 -1.34
C ASP A 409 25.98 -28.39 -0.01
N VAL A 410 25.39 -29.14 0.92
CA VAL A 410 25.92 -29.43 2.27
C VAL A 410 25.74 -30.93 2.56
N GLY A 411 25.98 -31.76 1.55
CA GLY A 411 25.58 -33.19 1.53
C GLY A 411 24.12 -33.39 1.10
N LYS A 412 23.29 -32.36 1.28
CA LYS A 412 21.97 -32.24 0.65
C LYS A 412 21.95 -31.05 -0.29
N LYS A 413 21.57 -31.32 -1.53
CA LYS A 413 21.45 -30.32 -2.60
C LYS A 413 20.12 -29.59 -2.49
N MET A 414 20.19 -28.27 -2.38
CA MET A 414 19.05 -27.37 -2.27
C MET A 414 19.21 -26.19 -3.22
N VAL A 415 18.11 -25.66 -3.70
CA VAL A 415 18.07 -24.44 -4.51
C VAL A 415 17.05 -23.50 -3.89
N PHE A 416 17.50 -22.33 -3.49
CA PHE A 416 16.67 -21.23 -3.05
C PHE A 416 16.34 -20.35 -4.26
N ILE A 417 15.06 -20.08 -4.49
CA ILE A 417 14.57 -19.19 -5.55
C ILE A 417 13.79 -18.07 -4.87
N LEU A 418 14.36 -16.87 -4.85
CA LEU A 418 13.78 -15.71 -4.20
C LEU A 418 13.16 -14.80 -5.27
N PHE A 419 11.86 -14.57 -5.16
CA PHE A 419 11.09 -13.68 -6.02
C PHE A 419 10.93 -12.33 -5.32
N ASP A 420 11.37 -11.24 -5.97
CA ASP A 420 11.09 -9.87 -5.52
C ASP A 420 9.64 -9.51 -5.86
N SER A 421 8.73 -9.99 -5.03
CA SER A 421 7.27 -9.88 -5.14
C SER A 421 6.67 -9.74 -3.74
N ASN A 422 5.44 -9.25 -3.62
CA ASN A 422 4.70 -9.36 -2.36
C ASN A 422 4.34 -10.85 -2.13
N ASN A 423 3.60 -11.45 -3.06
CA ASN A 423 3.12 -12.82 -2.91
C ASN A 423 3.55 -13.77 -4.04
N LEU A 424 3.64 -15.07 -3.75
CA LEU A 424 4.03 -16.11 -4.72
C LEU A 424 2.95 -17.20 -4.85
N ASP A 425 2.40 -17.34 -6.06
CA ASP A 425 1.49 -18.42 -6.44
C ASP A 425 2.11 -19.33 -7.51
N GLY A 426 1.61 -20.56 -7.63
CA GLY A 426 2.10 -21.54 -8.60
C GLY A 426 3.38 -22.27 -8.16
N ARG A 427 3.72 -22.24 -6.86
CA ARG A 427 4.93 -22.92 -6.32
C ARG A 427 4.99 -24.42 -6.66
N GLN A 428 3.84 -25.07 -6.81
CA GLN A 428 3.76 -26.48 -7.22
C GLN A 428 4.45 -26.73 -8.58
N LEU A 429 4.41 -25.76 -9.51
CA LEU A 429 5.12 -25.88 -10.78
C LEU A 429 6.63 -25.89 -10.58
N LEU A 430 7.15 -25.17 -9.59
CA LEU A 430 8.58 -25.17 -9.24
C LEU A 430 9.01 -26.50 -8.61
N GLN A 431 8.13 -27.21 -7.92
CA GLN A 431 8.44 -28.54 -7.36
C GLN A 431 8.75 -29.57 -8.46
N SER A 432 8.23 -29.38 -9.67
CA SER A 432 8.58 -30.24 -10.82
C SER A 432 10.09 -30.22 -11.14
N LEU A 433 10.79 -29.12 -10.79
CA LEU A 433 12.22 -28.97 -11.01
C LEU A 433 13.08 -29.81 -10.05
N GLU A 434 12.52 -30.28 -8.94
CA GLU A 434 13.24 -31.13 -7.98
C GLU A 434 13.75 -32.42 -8.64
N LYS A 435 12.91 -33.03 -9.49
CA LYS A 435 13.26 -34.24 -10.26
C LYS A 435 14.34 -33.95 -11.30
N THR A 436 14.22 -32.83 -12.01
CA THR A 436 15.15 -32.42 -13.07
C THR A 436 16.56 -32.15 -12.53
N PHE A 437 16.66 -31.45 -11.40
CA PHE A 437 17.94 -31.03 -10.84
C PHE A 437 18.47 -31.97 -9.75
N LYS A 438 17.66 -32.94 -9.29
CA LYS A 438 17.95 -33.86 -8.18
C LYS A 438 18.35 -33.09 -6.91
N CYS A 439 17.58 -32.06 -6.60
CA CYS A 439 17.77 -31.20 -5.43
C CYS A 439 16.39 -30.79 -4.89
N LYS A 440 16.36 -30.31 -3.65
CA LYS A 440 15.16 -29.69 -3.08
C LYS A 440 15.02 -28.27 -3.62
N ILE A 441 13.80 -27.88 -4.02
CA ILE A 441 13.50 -26.49 -4.39
C ILE A 441 12.80 -25.80 -3.22
N ILE A 442 13.33 -24.65 -2.82
CA ILE A 442 12.79 -23.77 -1.78
C ILE A 442 12.53 -22.42 -2.46
N ALA A 443 11.27 -22.15 -2.79
CA ALA A 443 10.88 -20.90 -3.42
C ALA A 443 10.30 -19.95 -2.37
N CYS A 444 10.78 -18.71 -2.32
CA CYS A 444 10.39 -17.71 -1.35
C CYS A 444 9.94 -16.42 -2.05
N SER A 445 8.99 -15.71 -1.46
CA SER A 445 8.74 -14.30 -1.78
C SER A 445 9.54 -13.39 -0.83
N THR A 446 9.90 -12.19 -1.27
CA THR A 446 10.48 -11.15 -0.40
C THR A 446 9.45 -10.42 0.44
N ASP A 447 8.17 -10.59 0.09
CA ASP A 447 7.06 -9.74 0.50
C ASP A 447 7.25 -8.25 0.15
N ASN A 448 7.69 -7.92 -1.08
CA ASN A 448 7.91 -6.52 -1.47
C ASN A 448 6.59 -5.79 -1.79
N HIS A 449 6.23 -4.77 -0.99
CA HIS A 449 5.00 -3.97 -1.16
C HIS A 449 5.16 -2.78 -2.13
N GLN A 450 6.34 -2.62 -2.73
CA GLN A 450 6.53 -1.71 -3.86
C GLN A 450 5.97 -2.34 -5.13
N ARG A 451 4.86 -1.77 -5.60
CA ARG A 451 4.07 -2.26 -6.73
C ARG A 451 4.88 -2.24 -8.05
N ASN A 452 5.42 -3.37 -8.50
CA ASN A 452 5.87 -3.52 -9.89
C ASN A 452 4.67 -3.86 -10.78
N ASN A 453 4.28 -2.94 -11.68
CA ASN A 453 3.33 -3.17 -12.78
C ASN A 453 1.88 -3.56 -12.42
N GLY A 454 1.41 -3.28 -11.20
CA GLY A 454 0.00 -3.38 -10.86
C GLY A 454 -0.49 -4.76 -10.42
N LYS A 455 0.36 -5.79 -10.43
CA LYS A 455 0.08 -7.10 -9.84
C LYS A 455 0.70 -7.17 -8.43
N TYR A 456 -0.13 -7.48 -7.43
CA TYR A 456 0.32 -7.68 -6.03
C TYR A 456 1.03 -9.04 -5.86
N MET A 457 0.67 -10.03 -6.68
CA MET A 457 1.17 -11.39 -6.60
C MET A 457 1.94 -11.75 -7.88
N PHE A 458 3.05 -12.47 -7.73
CA PHE A 458 3.73 -13.13 -8.84
C PHE A 458 3.18 -14.54 -9.01
N GLU A 459 2.50 -14.77 -10.13
CA GLU A 459 2.01 -16.09 -10.53
C GLU A 459 3.09 -16.79 -11.37
N VAL A 460 3.57 -17.94 -10.90
CA VAL A 460 4.48 -18.78 -11.69
C VAL A 460 3.69 -19.44 -12.81
N LEU A 461 4.00 -19.11 -14.06
CA LEU A 461 3.39 -19.70 -15.25
C LEU A 461 4.33 -20.74 -15.90
N PRO A 462 3.81 -21.72 -16.68
CA PRO A 462 4.62 -22.74 -17.34
C PRO A 462 5.76 -22.17 -18.21
N GLU A 463 5.55 -21.03 -18.88
CA GLU A 463 6.57 -20.36 -19.69
C GLU A 463 7.75 -19.82 -18.86
N HIS A 464 7.56 -19.55 -17.56
CA HIS A 464 8.61 -19.09 -16.67
C HIS A 464 9.63 -20.19 -16.35
N ILE A 465 9.24 -21.45 -16.46
CA ILE A 465 10.04 -22.61 -16.02
C ILE A 465 11.37 -22.73 -16.79
N TYR A 466 11.39 -22.37 -18.07
CA TYR A 466 12.61 -22.41 -18.87
C TYR A 466 13.67 -21.42 -18.35
N GLU A 467 13.27 -20.16 -18.14
CA GLU A 467 14.17 -19.10 -17.65
C GLU A 467 14.62 -19.39 -16.21
N ILE A 468 13.72 -19.83 -15.33
CA ILE A 468 14.08 -20.25 -13.97
C ILE A 468 15.07 -21.42 -14.02
N SER A 469 14.85 -22.41 -14.88
CA SER A 469 15.79 -23.52 -15.08
C SER A 469 17.17 -23.06 -15.57
N ARG A 470 17.23 -22.01 -16.40
CA ARG A 470 18.50 -21.41 -16.82
C ARG A 470 19.24 -20.80 -15.63
N LEU A 471 18.56 -20.01 -14.81
CA LEU A 471 19.15 -19.41 -13.60
C LEU A 471 19.67 -20.48 -12.62
N ILE A 472 18.95 -21.58 -12.42
CA ILE A 472 19.41 -22.70 -11.58
C ILE A 472 20.68 -23.33 -12.15
N LYS A 473 20.76 -23.52 -13.48
CA LYS A 473 21.97 -24.04 -14.14
C LYS A 473 23.16 -23.10 -13.97
N GLU A 474 22.95 -21.80 -14.12
CA GLU A 474 23.98 -20.77 -13.92
C GLU A 474 24.49 -20.77 -12.47
N ALA A 475 23.58 -20.77 -11.48
CA ALA A 475 23.95 -20.82 -10.07
C ALA A 475 24.75 -22.08 -9.76
N LYS A 476 24.32 -23.24 -10.27
CA LYS A 476 25.02 -24.52 -10.08
C LYS A 476 26.38 -24.55 -10.77
N ALA A 477 26.52 -23.95 -11.96
CA ALA A 477 27.78 -23.87 -12.68
C ALA A 477 28.80 -22.96 -11.97
N GLY A 478 28.32 -21.91 -11.30
CA GLY A 478 29.14 -21.02 -10.48
C GLY A 478 29.34 -21.51 -9.04
N ALA A 479 29.02 -22.75 -8.70
CA ALA A 479 29.08 -23.24 -7.33
C ALA A 479 30.53 -23.58 -6.91
N GLU A 480 30.94 -23.09 -5.75
CA GLU A 480 32.31 -23.26 -5.22
C GLU A 480 32.31 -23.39 -3.70
N TYR A 481 33.42 -23.84 -3.12
CA TYR A 481 33.58 -23.95 -1.67
C TYR A 481 33.61 -22.56 -1.02
N VAL A 482 32.87 -22.41 0.08
CA VAL A 482 32.77 -21.13 0.80
C VAL A 482 32.94 -21.29 2.31
N THR A 483 33.39 -20.21 2.94
CA THR A 483 33.31 -20.01 4.39
C THR A 483 32.13 -19.10 4.71
N ALA A 484 31.43 -19.37 5.81
CA ALA A 484 30.32 -18.58 6.28
C ALA A 484 30.70 -17.75 7.51
N SER A 485 30.18 -16.53 7.57
CA SER A 485 30.22 -15.64 8.73
C SER A 485 28.81 -15.18 9.08
N TYR A 486 28.51 -15.01 10.37
CA TYR A 486 27.20 -14.62 10.87
C TYR A 486 27.27 -13.33 11.67
N GLY A 487 26.24 -12.50 11.55
CA GLY A 487 26.01 -11.35 12.40
C GLY A 487 24.53 -11.09 12.60
N LYS A 488 24.21 -10.37 13.68
CA LYS A 488 22.86 -9.89 13.98
C LYS A 488 22.91 -8.38 14.08
N VAL A 489 22.22 -7.70 13.18
CA VAL A 489 22.05 -6.25 13.19
C VAL A 489 20.77 -5.91 13.90
N GLU A 490 20.82 -4.94 14.80
CA GLU A 490 19.68 -4.48 15.57
C GLU A 490 19.68 -2.96 15.67
N ARG A 491 18.54 -2.33 15.37
CA ARG A 491 18.35 -0.89 15.51
C ARG A 491 17.03 -0.58 16.20
N ILE A 492 17.08 0.36 17.15
CA ILE A 492 15.88 1.01 17.66
C ILE A 492 15.38 2.01 16.62
N THR A 493 14.15 1.85 16.16
CA THR A 493 13.50 2.71 15.15
C THR A 493 12.00 2.84 15.45
N LYS A 494 11.32 3.68 14.67
CA LYS A 494 9.87 3.85 14.72
C LYS A 494 9.20 2.78 13.87
N LEU A 495 8.58 1.83 14.55
CA LEU A 495 7.74 0.80 13.95
C LEU A 495 6.27 1.20 14.07
N LEU A 496 5.42 0.81 13.13
CA LEU A 496 3.99 1.08 13.22
C LEU A 496 3.34 0.39 14.43
N GLY A 497 3.90 -0.72 14.89
CA GLY A 497 3.33 -1.57 15.92
C GLY A 497 3.52 -1.16 17.38
N GLY A 498 2.52 -1.58 18.16
CA GLY A 498 2.41 -1.46 19.61
C GLY A 498 0.98 -1.09 20.04
N ASP A 499 0.21 -2.08 20.45
CA ASP A 499 -1.18 -2.04 20.98
C ASP A 499 -2.30 -1.55 20.02
N GLY A 500 -2.01 -1.20 18.75
CA GLY A 500 -2.91 -0.35 17.96
C GLY A 500 -2.94 -0.51 16.44
N TYR A 501 -1.87 -0.99 15.80
CA TYR A 501 -1.76 -0.86 14.35
C TYR A 501 -2.34 -2.05 13.58
N GLU A 502 -2.16 -3.29 14.04
CA GLU A 502 -2.98 -4.41 13.51
C GLU A 502 -4.50 -4.17 13.68
N LEU A 503 -4.94 -3.23 14.51
CA LEU A 503 -6.36 -2.83 14.63
C LEU A 503 -6.85 -1.92 13.49
N LEU A 504 -5.96 -1.35 12.67
CA LEU A 504 -6.28 -0.53 11.50
C LEU A 504 -6.59 -1.39 10.25
N PRO A 505 -5.79 -2.42 9.90
CA PRO A 505 -6.14 -3.41 8.87
C PRO A 505 -7.16 -4.45 9.35
N ASN A 506 -7.23 -4.75 10.66
CA ASN A 506 -8.30 -5.60 11.17
C ASN A 506 -9.63 -4.89 10.96
N THR A 507 -10.25 -5.25 9.84
CA THR A 507 -11.65 -5.04 9.51
C THR A 507 -12.55 -5.30 10.71
N ALA A 508 -12.16 -6.11 11.71
CA ALA A 508 -12.92 -6.29 12.94
C ALA A 508 -13.13 -5.02 13.80
N ILE A 509 -12.14 -4.11 13.93
CA ILE A 509 -12.31 -2.85 14.70
C ILE A 509 -12.73 -1.71 13.79
N ALA A 510 -12.19 -1.59 12.58
CA ALA A 510 -12.71 -0.62 11.62
C ALA A 510 -14.19 -0.93 11.27
N ALA A 511 -14.56 -2.20 11.05
CA ALA A 511 -15.95 -2.64 10.89
C ALA A 511 -16.68 -2.80 12.22
N GLY A 512 -16.01 -2.91 13.37
CA GLY A 512 -16.65 -2.79 14.69
C GLY A 512 -17.12 -1.36 14.95
N PHE A 513 -16.22 -0.40 14.75
CA PHE A 513 -16.48 1.03 14.74
C PHE A 513 -17.53 1.38 13.68
N LEU A 514 -17.40 0.90 12.44
CA LEU A 514 -18.46 1.05 11.42
C LEU A 514 -19.76 0.37 11.88
N LYS A 515 -19.74 -0.83 12.48
CA LYS A 515 -20.97 -1.50 12.97
C LYS A 515 -21.69 -0.71 14.06
N PHE A 516 -21.02 0.14 14.82
CA PHE A 516 -21.66 1.01 15.83
C PHE A 516 -21.98 2.41 15.29
N VAL A 517 -21.06 3.01 14.53
CA VAL A 517 -21.21 4.36 13.96
C VAL A 517 -22.15 4.36 12.77
N LEU A 518 -22.13 3.34 11.91
CA LEU A 518 -22.95 3.28 10.71
C LEU A 518 -24.45 3.19 11.01
N PRO A 519 -24.95 2.35 11.95
CA PRO A 519 -26.37 2.39 12.32
C PRO A 519 -26.79 3.73 12.92
N PHE A 520 -25.91 4.38 13.69
CA PHE A 520 -26.18 5.70 14.25
C PHE A 520 -26.22 6.79 13.17
N VAL A 521 -25.26 6.77 12.24
CA VAL A 521 -25.22 7.63 11.05
C VAL A 521 -26.44 7.40 10.17
N ILE A 522 -26.84 6.14 9.93
CA ILE A 522 -28.05 5.79 9.17
C ILE A 522 -29.29 6.27 9.90
N THR A 523 -29.41 6.06 11.21
CA THR A 523 -30.57 6.50 12.00
C THR A 523 -30.72 8.00 11.97
N ILE A 524 -29.62 8.73 12.14
CA ILE A 524 -29.63 10.19 12.04
C ILE A 524 -29.92 10.62 10.61
N ALA A 525 -29.35 9.97 9.59
CA ALA A 525 -29.67 10.24 8.19
C ALA A 525 -31.17 10.01 7.90
N LEU A 526 -31.78 8.99 8.47
CA LEU A 526 -33.22 8.72 8.38
C LEU A 526 -34.03 9.81 9.08
N ILE A 527 -33.62 10.27 10.27
CA ILE A 527 -34.28 11.41 10.95
C ILE A 527 -34.20 12.67 10.08
N PHE A 528 -33.02 12.99 9.55
CA PHE A 528 -32.83 14.13 8.65
C PHE A 528 -33.68 13.98 7.38
N MET A 529 -33.81 12.76 6.84
CA MET A 529 -34.67 12.45 5.70
C MET A 529 -36.16 12.62 6.02
N VAL A 530 -36.61 12.20 7.20
CA VAL A 530 -38.00 12.40 7.65
C VAL A 530 -38.29 13.89 7.87
N LEU A 531 -37.40 14.62 8.55
CA LEU A 531 -37.52 16.07 8.72
C LEU A 531 -37.57 16.79 7.37
N ALA A 532 -36.78 16.31 6.42
CA ALA A 532 -36.79 16.76 5.04
C ALA A 532 -38.15 16.55 4.36
N ILE A 533 -38.73 15.35 4.49
CA ILE A 533 -40.06 15.02 3.95
C ILE A 533 -41.15 15.86 4.65
N MET A 534 -41.03 16.11 5.96
CA MET A 534 -41.99 16.92 6.71
C MET A 534 -41.99 18.38 6.26
N LEU A 535 -40.80 19.00 6.17
CA LEU A 535 -40.62 20.33 5.55
C LEU A 535 -41.10 20.36 4.10
N TRP A 536 -41.02 19.18 3.46
CA TRP A 536 -41.63 18.83 2.21
C TRP A 536 -43.11 19.22 2.17
N SER A 537 -43.83 18.47 2.99
CA SER A 537 -45.28 18.40 3.06
C SER A 537 -45.95 19.62 3.69
N SER A 538 -45.22 20.40 4.50
CA SER A 538 -45.68 21.68 5.07
C SER A 538 -45.57 22.82 4.07
#